data_AF-A0A382CUN4-F1
#
_entry.id   AF-A0A382CUN4-F1
#
_cell.length_a   1.000
_cell.length_b   1.000
_cell.length_c   1.000
_cell.angle_alpha   90.00
_cell.angle_beta   90.00
_cell.angle_gamma   90.00
#
_symmetry.space_group_name_H-M   'P 1'
#
loop_
_entity.id
_entity.type
_entity.pdbx_description
1 polymer ?
#
loop_
_entity_poly.entity_id
_entity_poly.type
_entity_poly.pdbx_seq_one_letter_code
_entity_poly.pdbx_strand_id
1 'polypeptide(L)'
;MPGAETYSAVQASGNVDGWNDKDLTAASLNVSGDFWIGTKEFSSSKPFGLDTSSDAGNSYQRAGASGAWTAVSGNLAYRILLDCGENCDDEGCTNDAGDVNEDGTVNILDIVSLANYVLGGELVDCGLEAADINGDGTVNILDIVAVVNIILGGRTDDATSAEVLKTDDAFLVTANGYIGGIQMTLVHDGDFSINLTDDALVAKYLTEGNKTTLVVVVPENDEIFSYTGDFEVTEMIIANSSSEVTVNTPTAFGLSAAYPNPFNPSTSISLHVPMESDVSVQVYDLSGRMISTLLSGVQAQGDYNLTWNAQEQASGMYLVRAETAGSVAVQKILLLK
;
A
#
# COMPACT_ATOMS: atom_id res chain seq x y z
N MET A 1 5.12 29.47 -16.81
CA MET A 1 6.18 30.44 -17.19
C MET A 1 6.03 31.66 -16.31
N PRO A 2 7.13 32.32 -15.90
CA PRO A 2 7.04 33.49 -15.04
C PRO A 2 6.17 34.57 -15.70
N GLY A 3 5.10 34.97 -15.01
CA GLY A 3 4.17 36.01 -15.44
C GLY A 3 4.76 37.43 -15.36
N ALA A 4 3.91 38.43 -15.19
CA ALA A 4 4.37 39.80 -14.93
C ALA A 4 5.01 39.90 -13.53
N GLU A 5 6.04 40.74 -13.38
CA GLU A 5 6.63 41.07 -12.07
C GLU A 5 5.59 41.81 -11.23
N THR A 6 5.19 41.23 -10.10
CA THR A 6 4.24 41.83 -9.16
C THR A 6 4.93 42.57 -8.03
N TYR A 7 6.15 42.17 -7.66
CA TYR A 7 6.97 42.79 -6.63
C TYR A 7 8.46 42.52 -6.86
N SER A 8 9.32 43.50 -6.53
CA SER A 8 10.77 43.31 -6.49
C SER A 8 11.40 44.05 -5.31
N ALA A 9 12.45 43.45 -4.74
CA ALA A 9 13.25 44.03 -3.67
C ALA A 9 14.75 43.85 -3.96
N VAL A 10 15.57 44.77 -3.47
CA VAL A 10 17.04 44.74 -3.65
C VAL A 10 17.72 44.49 -2.30
N GLN A 11 18.75 43.64 -2.31
CA GLN A 11 19.68 43.45 -1.20
C GLN A 11 21.07 43.94 -1.63
N ALA A 12 21.39 45.18 -1.28
CA ALA A 12 22.61 45.87 -1.76
C ALA A 12 23.83 45.73 -0.83
N SER A 13 23.65 45.22 0.39
CA SER A 13 24.71 45.10 1.40
C SER A 13 24.45 43.94 2.36
N GLY A 14 25.50 43.48 3.06
CA GLY A 14 25.38 42.45 4.10
C GLY A 14 25.50 41.00 3.61
N ASN A 15 25.76 40.78 2.31
CA ASN A 15 25.84 39.42 1.79
C ASN A 15 27.12 38.71 2.24
N VAL A 16 26.95 37.47 2.70
CA VAL A 16 28.02 36.56 3.08
C VAL A 16 28.09 35.38 2.11
N ASP A 17 29.21 34.66 2.13
CA ASP A 17 29.33 33.39 1.41
C ASP A 17 28.36 32.37 2.05
N GLY A 18 27.47 31.78 1.24
CA GLY A 18 26.42 30.86 1.70
C GLY A 18 24.99 31.41 1.59
N TRP A 19 24.09 30.92 2.45
CA TRP A 19 22.70 31.38 2.51
C TRP A 19 22.61 32.80 3.04
N ASN A 20 21.81 33.62 2.37
CA ASN A 20 21.51 34.99 2.76
C ASN A 20 20.00 35.13 2.92
N ASP A 21 19.55 35.74 4.01
CA ASP A 21 18.13 35.91 4.30
C ASP A 21 17.67 37.36 4.06
N LYS A 22 16.44 37.51 3.55
CA LYS A 22 15.77 38.79 3.35
C LYS A 22 14.37 38.72 3.94
N ASP A 23 14.15 39.43 5.04
CA ASP A 23 12.81 39.59 5.61
C ASP A 23 11.99 40.58 4.77
N LEU A 24 10.82 40.12 4.32
CA LEU A 24 9.85 40.88 3.53
C LEU A 24 8.50 41.04 4.25
N THR A 25 8.39 40.70 5.53
CA THR A 25 7.13 40.71 6.29
C THR A 25 6.46 42.10 6.27
N ALA A 26 7.27 43.17 6.34
CA ALA A 26 6.78 44.55 6.26
C ALA A 26 6.31 44.99 4.86
N ALA A 27 6.48 44.16 3.83
CA ALA A 27 6.10 44.50 2.46
C ALA A 27 4.62 44.21 2.14
N SER A 28 3.88 43.61 3.08
CA SER A 28 2.44 43.30 2.94
C SER A 28 2.11 42.56 1.63
N LEU A 29 2.96 41.60 1.25
CA LEU A 29 2.77 40.79 0.05
C LEU A 29 1.63 39.81 0.27
N ASN A 30 0.61 39.87 -0.59
CA ASN A 30 -0.44 38.86 -0.64
C ASN A 30 -0.20 37.95 -1.85
N VAL A 31 0.11 36.68 -1.60
CA VAL A 31 0.40 35.68 -2.62
C VAL A 31 -0.64 34.57 -2.50
N SER A 32 -1.35 34.28 -3.58
CA SER A 32 -2.30 33.16 -3.66
C SER A 32 -2.06 32.37 -4.94
N GLY A 33 -2.17 31.04 -4.86
CA GLY A 33 -1.87 30.13 -5.97
C GLY A 33 -0.38 30.06 -6.35
N ASP A 34 -0.11 29.53 -7.54
CA ASP A 34 1.26 29.35 -8.05
C ASP A 34 1.95 30.70 -8.30
N PHE A 35 3.18 30.84 -7.80
CA PHE A 35 4.00 32.03 -8.01
C PHE A 35 5.43 31.67 -8.44
N TRP A 36 6.13 32.67 -8.97
CA TRP A 36 7.51 32.53 -9.43
C TRP A 36 8.42 33.47 -8.64
N ILE A 37 9.57 32.96 -8.21
CA ILE A 37 10.66 33.77 -7.66
C ILE A 37 11.81 33.81 -8.65
N GLY A 38 12.39 34.99 -8.84
CA GLY A 38 13.56 35.18 -9.69
C GLY A 38 14.47 36.28 -9.20
N THR A 39 15.72 36.22 -9.65
CA THR A 39 16.72 37.27 -9.47
C THR A 39 16.90 38.04 -10.77
N LYS A 40 17.38 39.28 -10.63
CA LYS A 40 17.76 40.13 -11.76
C LYS A 40 19.20 40.60 -11.57
N GLU A 41 20.07 40.21 -12.49
CA GLU A 41 21.47 40.63 -12.47
C GLU A 41 21.64 42.06 -13.00
N PHE A 42 22.59 42.78 -12.41
CA PHE A 42 23.06 44.09 -12.86
C PHE A 42 24.58 44.02 -13.06
N SER A 43 25.18 45.02 -13.71
CA SER A 43 26.65 45.04 -13.95
C SER A 43 27.51 44.99 -12.68
N SER A 44 26.91 45.20 -11.50
CA SER A 44 27.58 45.20 -10.19
C SER A 44 27.20 44.02 -9.29
N SER A 45 26.35 43.08 -9.73
CA SER A 45 25.98 41.92 -8.91
C SER A 45 27.12 40.89 -8.84
N LYS A 46 27.32 40.30 -7.66
CA LYS A 46 28.14 39.09 -7.51
C LYS A 46 27.38 37.89 -8.11
N PRO A 47 28.08 36.88 -8.64
CA PRO A 47 27.45 35.64 -9.10
C PRO A 47 26.66 34.98 -7.96
N PHE A 48 25.49 34.43 -8.25
CA PHE A 48 24.74 33.57 -7.33
C PHE A 48 25.09 32.09 -7.57
N GLY A 49 24.96 31.27 -6.54
CA GLY A 49 25.15 29.82 -6.66
C GLY A 49 23.99 29.19 -7.41
N LEU A 50 24.30 28.37 -8.42
CA LEU A 50 23.34 27.52 -9.10
C LEU A 50 23.58 26.07 -8.64
N ASP A 51 22.54 25.41 -8.18
CA ASP A 51 22.63 24.00 -7.80
C ASP A 51 22.54 23.14 -9.07
N THR A 52 23.68 22.62 -9.51
CA THR A 52 23.77 21.74 -10.68
C THR A 52 23.68 20.25 -10.32
N SER A 53 23.45 19.91 -9.04
CA SER A 53 23.37 18.52 -8.60
C SER A 53 22.02 17.85 -8.92
N SER A 54 21.02 18.63 -9.32
CA SER A 54 19.71 18.17 -9.77
C SER A 54 19.19 18.97 -10.97
N ASP A 55 18.52 18.29 -11.90
CA ASP A 55 17.88 18.89 -13.09
C ASP A 55 16.34 18.76 -13.00
N ALA A 56 15.77 19.05 -11.83
CA ALA A 56 14.33 18.92 -11.54
C ALA A 56 13.39 19.80 -12.42
N GLY A 57 13.92 20.62 -13.33
CA GLY A 57 13.20 21.02 -14.55
C GLY A 57 12.39 22.31 -14.52
N ASN A 58 12.53 23.19 -13.51
CA ASN A 58 11.67 24.38 -13.39
C ASN A 58 12.39 25.74 -13.39
N SER A 59 13.68 25.79 -13.73
CA SER A 59 14.44 27.04 -13.79
C SER A 59 14.53 27.60 -15.22
N TYR A 60 14.22 28.89 -15.38
CA TYR A 60 14.23 29.58 -16.67
C TYR A 60 14.99 30.90 -16.58
N GLN A 61 15.66 31.29 -17.66
CA GLN A 61 16.31 32.59 -17.83
C GLN A 61 15.72 33.35 -19.02
N ARG A 62 15.76 34.68 -18.95
CA ARG A 62 15.36 35.57 -20.05
C ARG A 62 16.41 36.67 -20.23
N ALA A 63 16.93 36.80 -21.44
CA ALA A 63 17.80 37.92 -21.80
C ALA A 63 16.97 39.16 -22.14
N GLY A 64 17.13 40.23 -21.37
CA GLY A 64 16.42 41.49 -21.59
C GLY A 64 14.92 41.45 -21.26
N ALA A 65 14.21 42.54 -21.59
CA ALA A 65 12.79 42.70 -21.25
C ALA A 65 11.83 41.99 -22.24
N SER A 66 12.30 41.69 -23.46
CA SER A 66 11.49 41.14 -24.55
C SER A 66 11.96 39.79 -25.09
N GLY A 67 13.00 39.19 -24.48
CA GLY A 67 13.50 37.86 -24.87
C GLY A 67 12.51 36.75 -24.51
N ALA A 68 12.67 35.58 -25.14
CA ALA A 68 11.94 34.38 -24.73
C ALA A 68 12.55 33.79 -23.44
N TRP A 69 11.72 33.12 -22.64
CA TRP A 69 12.19 32.30 -21.53
C TRP A 69 12.83 31.02 -22.06
N THR A 70 14.04 30.70 -21.61
CA THR A 70 14.77 29.48 -21.96
C THR A 70 15.10 28.70 -20.69
N ALA A 71 14.95 27.38 -20.70
CA ALA A 71 15.30 26.53 -19.58
C ALA A 71 16.81 26.65 -19.25
N VAL A 72 17.13 26.57 -17.97
CA VAL A 72 18.51 26.52 -17.46
C VAL A 72 18.78 25.09 -16.98
N SER A 73 20.00 24.58 -17.22
CA SER A 73 20.46 23.32 -16.62
C SER A 73 20.94 23.61 -15.21
N GLY A 74 20.36 22.92 -14.23
CA GLY A 74 20.44 23.16 -12.79
C GLY A 74 19.33 24.07 -12.24
N ASN A 75 19.28 24.20 -10.90
CA ASN A 75 18.23 24.90 -10.16
C ASN A 75 18.76 26.11 -9.39
N LEU A 76 17.97 27.19 -9.38
CA LEU A 76 18.18 28.29 -8.44
C LEU A 76 17.70 27.86 -7.04
N ALA A 77 18.61 27.86 -6.07
CA ALA A 77 18.27 27.49 -4.69
C ALA A 77 17.64 28.68 -3.94
N TYR A 78 16.31 28.68 -3.80
CA TYR A 78 15.59 29.57 -2.90
C TYR A 78 14.97 28.75 -1.77
N ARG A 79 15.06 29.23 -0.54
CA ARG A 79 14.27 28.75 0.59
C ARG A 79 13.30 29.86 0.99
N ILE A 80 12.02 29.59 0.86
CA ILE A 80 10.95 30.54 1.15
C ILE A 80 10.34 30.14 2.48
N LEU A 81 10.28 31.08 3.41
CA LEU A 81 9.53 30.94 4.65
C LEU A 81 8.33 31.86 4.53
N LEU A 82 7.14 31.29 4.39
CA LEU A 82 5.89 32.04 4.38
C LEU A 82 5.44 32.19 5.83
N ASP A 83 5.35 33.43 6.30
CA ASP A 83 4.65 33.75 7.55
C ASP A 83 3.19 34.00 7.19
N CYS A 84 2.36 32.98 7.39
CA CYS A 84 0.92 33.06 7.15
C CYS A 84 0.17 33.74 8.31
N GLY A 85 0.85 34.25 9.35
CA GLY A 85 0.20 34.85 10.52
C GLY A 85 -0.72 33.86 11.24
N GLU A 86 -1.89 34.31 11.69
CA GLU A 86 -2.96 33.40 12.19
C GLU A 86 -3.70 32.66 11.06
N ASN A 87 -3.37 32.93 9.79
CA ASN A 87 -3.93 32.26 8.62
C ASN A 87 -3.01 31.13 8.10
N CYS A 88 -2.24 30.52 8.99
CA CYS A 88 -1.73 29.18 8.75
C CYS A 88 -2.86 28.20 9.12
N ASP A 89 -3.83 28.07 8.21
CA ASP A 89 -4.97 27.14 8.28
C ASP A 89 -5.88 27.21 9.53
N ASP A 90 -6.65 28.31 9.74
CA ASP A 90 -7.80 28.26 10.68
C ASP A 90 -8.86 29.40 10.51
N GLU A 91 -9.37 29.63 9.30
CA GLU A 91 -10.74 30.19 9.18
C GLU A 91 -11.55 29.33 8.20
N GLY A 92 -12.33 28.37 8.72
CA GLY A 92 -13.45 27.83 7.94
C GLY A 92 -14.12 26.54 8.41
N CYS A 93 -13.47 25.70 9.19
CA CYS A 93 -13.95 24.34 9.41
C CYS A 93 -14.10 24.06 10.91
N THR A 94 -15.31 24.20 11.45
CA THR A 94 -15.62 23.86 12.86
C THR A 94 -16.22 22.47 12.97
N ASN A 95 -15.96 21.59 12.01
CA ASN A 95 -16.59 20.27 11.96
C ASN A 95 -16.07 19.43 13.12
N ASP A 96 -16.97 18.72 13.79
CA ASP A 96 -16.55 17.72 14.78
C ASP A 96 -15.73 16.64 14.05
N ALA A 97 -14.65 16.16 14.66
CA ALA A 97 -13.82 15.11 14.05
C ALA A 97 -14.70 13.90 13.67
N GLY A 98 -14.66 13.51 12.40
CA GLY A 98 -15.49 12.45 11.83
C GLY A 98 -16.85 12.86 11.27
N ASP A 99 -17.27 14.12 11.38
CA ASP A 99 -18.43 14.67 10.66
C ASP A 99 -17.99 15.16 9.28
N VAL A 100 -17.86 14.23 8.34
CA VAL A 100 -17.29 14.49 7.00
C VAL A 100 -18.33 14.96 6.00
N ASN A 101 -19.61 14.86 6.34
CA ASN A 101 -20.73 15.34 5.52
C ASN A 101 -21.30 16.68 6.01
N GLU A 102 -20.80 17.19 7.12
CA GLU A 102 -21.12 18.50 7.72
C GLU A 102 -22.59 18.65 8.14
N ASP A 103 -23.22 17.55 8.53
CA ASP A 103 -24.60 17.57 9.02
C ASP A 103 -24.72 17.92 10.52
N GLY A 104 -23.58 18.07 11.20
CA GLY A 104 -23.45 18.38 12.62
C GLY A 104 -23.54 17.15 13.51
N THR A 105 -23.51 15.93 12.96
CA THR A 105 -23.60 14.69 13.72
C THR A 105 -22.75 13.57 13.14
N VAL A 106 -21.78 13.07 13.93
CA VAL A 106 -21.00 11.88 13.53
C VAL A 106 -21.89 10.62 13.58
N ASN A 107 -22.20 10.06 12.41
CA ASN A 107 -23.10 8.94 12.24
C ASN A 107 -22.73 8.03 11.03
N ILE A 108 -23.57 7.04 10.72
CA ILE A 108 -23.29 6.07 9.65
C ILE A 108 -23.11 6.71 8.27
N LEU A 109 -23.71 7.88 8.03
CA LEU A 109 -23.55 8.60 6.77
C LEU A 109 -22.11 9.09 6.57
N ASP A 110 -21.38 9.37 7.64
CA ASP A 110 -19.97 9.77 7.58
C ASP A 110 -19.06 8.60 7.16
N ILE A 111 -19.30 7.41 7.73
CA ILE A 111 -18.63 6.17 7.33
C ILE A 111 -18.87 5.92 5.84
N VAL A 112 -20.10 6.11 5.37
CA VAL A 112 -20.47 5.91 3.95
C VAL A 112 -19.77 6.93 3.05
N SER A 113 -19.65 8.19 3.48
CA SER A 113 -18.96 9.25 2.76
C SER A 113 -17.45 9.01 2.69
N LEU A 114 -16.82 8.64 3.80
CA LEU A 114 -15.41 8.26 3.83
C LEU A 114 -15.13 7.04 2.94
N ALA A 115 -15.98 6.01 3.00
CA ALA A 115 -15.84 4.83 2.14
C ALA A 115 -15.93 5.22 0.66
N ASN A 116 -16.79 6.17 0.28
CA ASN A 116 -16.84 6.68 -1.09
C ASN A 116 -15.56 7.46 -1.46
N TYR A 117 -15.04 8.28 -0.55
CA TYR A 117 -13.81 9.04 -0.76
C TYR A 117 -12.60 8.11 -0.98
N VAL A 118 -12.43 7.10 -0.13
CA VAL A 118 -11.37 6.09 -0.27
C VAL A 118 -11.46 5.34 -1.61
N LEU A 119 -12.67 5.20 -2.16
CA LEU A 119 -12.91 4.61 -3.47
C LEU A 119 -12.76 5.60 -4.63
N GLY A 120 -12.21 6.80 -4.41
CA GLY A 120 -11.96 7.80 -5.46
C GLY A 120 -13.08 8.83 -5.65
N GLY A 121 -14.04 8.89 -4.71
CA GLY A 121 -15.01 9.97 -4.63
C GLY A 121 -14.42 11.27 -4.06
N GLU A 122 -15.27 12.28 -3.92
CA GLU A 122 -14.91 13.57 -3.33
C GLU A 122 -15.72 13.80 -2.04
N LEU A 123 -15.10 14.46 -1.06
CA LEU A 123 -15.79 15.01 0.10
C LEU A 123 -16.20 16.46 -0.18
N VAL A 124 -17.26 16.92 0.47
CA VAL A 124 -17.77 18.28 0.32
C VAL A 124 -17.02 19.21 1.28
N ASP A 125 -16.78 20.44 0.84
CA ASP A 125 -16.27 21.54 1.67
C ASP A 125 -15.06 21.17 2.55
N CYS A 126 -15.21 21.18 3.87
CA CYS A 126 -14.18 20.90 4.87
C CYS A 126 -14.10 19.41 5.25
N GLY A 127 -14.84 18.52 4.58
CA GLY A 127 -14.92 17.10 4.95
C GLY A 127 -13.55 16.40 5.00
N LEU A 128 -12.55 16.87 4.24
CA LEU A 128 -11.19 16.33 4.28
C LEU A 128 -10.48 16.54 5.63
N GLU A 129 -10.71 17.67 6.30
CA GLU A 129 -10.11 17.95 7.61
C GLU A 129 -10.76 17.11 8.70
N ALA A 130 -12.08 16.91 8.61
CA ALA A 130 -12.81 16.01 9.50
C ALA A 130 -12.52 14.52 9.23
N ALA A 131 -11.96 14.19 8.05
CA ALA A 131 -11.75 12.83 7.60
C ALA A 131 -10.44 12.21 8.08
N ASP A 132 -9.35 12.96 8.25
CA ASP A 132 -8.08 12.44 8.78
C ASP A 132 -8.08 12.46 10.31
N ILE A 133 -8.79 11.50 10.91
CA ILE A 133 -8.99 11.47 12.37
C ILE A 133 -7.72 11.07 13.11
N ASN A 134 -6.89 10.24 12.49
CA ASN A 134 -5.66 9.77 13.13
C ASN A 134 -4.48 10.76 12.96
N GLY A 135 -4.60 11.72 12.04
CA GLY A 135 -3.65 12.81 11.82
C GLY A 135 -2.37 12.39 11.09
N ASP A 136 -2.42 11.32 10.28
CA ASP A 136 -1.28 10.82 9.52
C ASP A 136 -1.11 11.49 8.14
N GLY A 137 -2.04 12.37 7.76
CA GLY A 137 -2.07 13.10 6.50
C GLY A 137 -2.71 12.32 5.35
N THR A 138 -3.28 11.14 5.61
CA THR A 138 -3.95 10.31 4.62
C THR A 138 -5.32 9.86 5.12
N VAL A 139 -6.33 9.96 4.26
CA VAL A 139 -7.66 9.43 4.58
C VAL A 139 -7.76 8.01 4.03
N ASN A 140 -7.83 7.03 4.93
CA ASN A 140 -7.87 5.61 4.60
C ASN A 140 -8.79 4.83 5.56
N ILE A 141 -8.74 3.49 5.51
CA ILE A 141 -9.57 2.63 6.37
C ILE A 141 -9.40 2.88 7.86
N LEU A 142 -8.23 3.32 8.32
CA LEU A 142 -7.98 3.63 9.74
C LEU A 142 -8.86 4.79 10.22
N ASP A 143 -9.14 5.77 9.36
CA ASP A 143 -10.01 6.89 9.72
C ASP A 143 -11.47 6.50 9.73
N ILE A 144 -11.88 5.64 8.80
CA ILE A 144 -13.22 5.05 8.81
C ILE A 144 -13.45 4.29 10.12
N VAL A 145 -12.48 3.49 10.54
CA VAL A 145 -12.51 2.78 11.83
C VAL A 145 -12.58 3.76 12.99
N ALA A 146 -11.84 4.87 12.94
CA ALA A 146 -11.90 5.88 13.99
C ALA A 146 -13.32 6.46 14.13
N VAL A 147 -14.01 6.76 13.02
CA VAL A 147 -15.44 7.16 13.03
C VAL A 147 -16.33 6.06 13.61
N VAL A 148 -16.11 4.80 13.23
CA VAL A 148 -16.85 3.66 13.79
C VAL A 148 -16.73 3.63 15.31
N ASN A 149 -15.55 3.89 15.87
CA ASN A 149 -15.35 3.92 17.32
C ASN A 149 -16.03 5.11 17.99
N ILE A 150 -16.11 6.26 17.33
CA ILE A 150 -16.87 7.42 17.84
C ILE A 150 -18.35 7.04 17.98
N ILE A 151 -18.91 6.32 17.00
CA ILE A 151 -20.34 5.98 16.95
C ILE A 151 -20.69 4.80 17.87
N LEU A 152 -19.90 3.71 17.81
CA LEU A 152 -20.21 2.44 18.47
C LEU A 152 -19.47 2.24 19.79
N GLY A 153 -18.46 3.07 20.08
CA GLY A 153 -17.50 2.86 21.16
C GLY A 153 -16.35 1.92 20.76
N GLY A 154 -15.22 2.04 21.45
CA GLY A 154 -14.06 1.17 21.24
C GLY A 154 -14.31 -0.27 21.69
N ARG A 155 -13.54 -1.21 21.13
CA ARG A 155 -13.55 -2.62 21.53
C ARG A 155 -12.27 -2.99 22.29
N THR A 156 -12.32 -4.06 23.10
CA THR A 156 -11.18 -4.48 23.94
C THR A 156 -10.41 -5.68 23.39
N ASP A 157 -10.96 -6.38 22.40
CA ASP A 157 -10.43 -7.64 21.88
C ASP A 157 -9.91 -7.47 20.46
N ASP A 158 -9.06 -6.45 20.24
CA ASP A 158 -8.50 -6.11 18.93
C ASP A 158 -7.57 -7.19 18.39
N ALA A 159 -7.66 -7.44 17.08
CA ALA A 159 -6.73 -8.32 16.38
C ALA A 159 -5.30 -7.75 16.43
N THR A 160 -4.32 -8.63 16.67
CA THR A 160 -2.90 -8.30 16.51
C THR A 160 -2.33 -8.86 15.21
N SER A 161 -2.98 -9.90 14.67
CA SER A 161 -2.63 -10.51 13.39
C SER A 161 -3.85 -11.04 12.67
N ALA A 162 -3.82 -10.96 11.35
CA ALA A 162 -4.79 -11.56 10.45
C ALA A 162 -4.10 -12.51 9.48
N GLU A 163 -4.77 -13.57 9.06
CA GLU A 163 -4.38 -14.44 7.98
C GLU A 163 -5.33 -14.24 6.80
N VAL A 164 -4.78 -14.27 5.59
CA VAL A 164 -5.58 -14.12 4.38
C VAL A 164 -5.53 -15.39 3.55
N LEU A 165 -6.68 -15.84 3.07
CA LEU A 165 -6.79 -17.05 2.28
C LEU A 165 -7.56 -16.78 0.99
N LYS A 166 -6.91 -17.03 -0.15
CA LYS A 166 -7.54 -17.10 -1.45
C LYS A 166 -7.88 -18.57 -1.77
N THR A 167 -9.17 -18.90 -1.83
CA THR A 167 -9.67 -20.17 -2.39
C THR A 167 -9.94 -20.01 -3.89
N ASP A 168 -10.50 -21.02 -4.56
CA ASP A 168 -10.86 -20.93 -5.98
C ASP A 168 -11.98 -19.92 -6.27
N ASP A 169 -12.81 -19.60 -5.28
CA ASP A 169 -14.05 -18.83 -5.43
C ASP A 169 -14.26 -17.73 -4.37
N ALA A 170 -13.42 -17.66 -3.34
CA ALA A 170 -13.56 -16.72 -2.24
C ALA A 170 -12.22 -16.19 -1.72
N PHE A 171 -12.27 -14.99 -1.14
CA PHE A 171 -11.19 -14.38 -0.39
C PHE A 171 -11.61 -14.23 1.06
N LEU A 172 -10.87 -14.89 1.95
CA LEU A 172 -11.16 -14.95 3.38
C LEU A 172 -10.08 -14.21 4.16
N VAL A 173 -10.51 -13.59 5.26
CA VAL A 173 -9.66 -12.95 6.25
C VAL A 173 -10.04 -13.47 7.62
N THR A 174 -9.16 -14.22 8.25
CA THR A 174 -9.32 -14.70 9.64
C THR A 174 -8.40 -13.88 10.55
N ALA A 175 -8.83 -13.60 11.78
CA ALA A 175 -8.01 -12.85 12.72
C ALA A 175 -8.09 -13.40 14.14
N ASN A 176 -7.06 -13.13 14.94
CA ASN A 176 -7.03 -13.51 16.35
C ASN A 176 -7.78 -12.54 17.28
N GLY A 177 -8.62 -11.67 16.71
CA GLY A 177 -9.40 -10.66 17.40
C GLY A 177 -10.27 -9.87 16.43
N TYR A 178 -10.75 -8.73 16.89
CA TYR A 178 -11.64 -7.84 16.15
C TYR A 178 -10.92 -7.11 15.00
N ILE A 179 -11.56 -7.10 13.83
CA ILE A 179 -11.21 -6.27 12.68
C ILE A 179 -12.26 -5.15 12.59
N GLY A 180 -11.79 -3.91 12.57
CA GLY A 180 -12.62 -2.72 12.36
C GLY A 180 -12.84 -2.41 10.88
N GLY A 181 -11.86 -2.71 10.03
CA GLY A 181 -11.99 -2.45 8.60
C GLY A 181 -10.90 -3.09 7.74
N ILE A 182 -11.20 -3.25 6.47
CA ILE A 182 -10.33 -3.80 5.43
C ILE A 182 -10.41 -2.88 4.23
N GLN A 183 -9.27 -2.46 3.70
CA GLN A 183 -9.15 -1.79 2.42
C GLN A 183 -8.19 -2.59 1.54
N MET A 184 -8.55 -2.80 0.29
CA MET A 184 -7.75 -3.61 -0.62
C MET A 184 -7.82 -3.10 -2.05
N THR A 185 -6.69 -3.23 -2.74
CA THR A 185 -6.57 -2.95 -4.17
C THR A 185 -6.22 -4.24 -4.90
N LEU A 186 -7.05 -4.60 -5.88
CA LEU A 186 -6.89 -5.74 -6.76
C LEU A 186 -6.48 -5.28 -8.16
N VAL A 187 -5.60 -6.03 -8.82
CA VAL A 187 -5.35 -5.95 -10.25
C VAL A 187 -5.77 -7.25 -10.90
N HIS A 188 -6.56 -7.19 -11.96
CA HIS A 188 -7.22 -8.36 -12.53
C HIS A 188 -7.41 -8.26 -14.05
N ASP A 189 -7.76 -9.37 -14.70
CA ASP A 189 -8.08 -9.38 -16.12
C ASP A 189 -9.55 -8.99 -16.38
N GLY A 190 -9.92 -8.88 -17.67
CA GLY A 190 -11.23 -8.36 -18.08
C GLY A 190 -12.42 -9.29 -17.82
N ASP A 191 -12.19 -10.55 -17.44
CA ASP A 191 -13.21 -11.54 -17.06
C ASP A 191 -13.43 -11.63 -15.55
N PHE A 192 -12.71 -10.82 -14.76
CA PHE A 192 -12.86 -10.78 -13.32
C PHE A 192 -14.23 -10.26 -12.90
N SER A 193 -14.81 -10.93 -11.92
CA SER A 193 -16.03 -10.51 -11.24
C SER A 193 -15.84 -10.68 -9.74
N ILE A 194 -16.39 -9.75 -8.96
CA ILE A 194 -16.34 -9.75 -7.50
C ILE A 194 -17.76 -9.57 -6.94
N ASN A 195 -18.05 -10.24 -5.83
CA ASN A 195 -19.23 -9.98 -5.02
C ASN A 195 -18.81 -9.90 -3.55
N LEU A 196 -18.92 -8.70 -2.97
CA LEU A 196 -18.54 -8.47 -1.57
C LEU A 196 -19.52 -9.16 -0.61
N THR A 197 -19.06 -9.41 0.61
CA THR A 197 -19.88 -9.87 1.71
C THR A 197 -21.02 -8.90 2.03
N ASP A 198 -22.20 -9.44 2.34
CA ASP A 198 -23.34 -8.70 2.88
C ASP A 198 -23.24 -8.56 4.42
N ASP A 199 -22.34 -9.31 5.06
CA ASP A 199 -22.16 -9.37 6.51
C ASP A 199 -21.08 -8.37 6.96
N ALA A 200 -21.35 -7.09 6.73
CA ALA A 200 -20.50 -5.98 7.16
C ALA A 200 -21.35 -4.71 7.38
N LEU A 201 -20.83 -3.75 8.15
CA LEU A 201 -21.48 -2.45 8.32
C LEU A 201 -21.52 -1.66 7.00
N VAL A 202 -20.40 -1.65 6.27
CA VAL A 202 -20.29 -1.10 4.92
C VAL A 202 -19.38 -2.01 4.11
N ALA A 203 -19.84 -2.46 2.95
CA ALA A 203 -19.01 -3.16 1.96
C ALA A 203 -19.22 -2.50 0.60
N LYS A 204 -18.15 -1.96 0.01
CA LYS A 204 -18.19 -1.27 -1.28
C LYS A 204 -16.92 -1.51 -2.07
N TYR A 205 -17.04 -1.48 -3.40
CA TYR A 205 -15.90 -1.50 -4.30
C TYR A 205 -16.13 -0.56 -5.49
N LEU A 206 -15.04 -0.16 -6.14
CA LEU A 206 -15.02 0.53 -7.42
C LEU A 206 -14.02 -0.16 -8.34
N THR A 207 -14.45 -0.48 -9.55
CA THR A 207 -13.59 -1.02 -10.61
C THR A 207 -13.33 0.05 -11.66
N GLU A 208 -12.05 0.40 -11.86
CA GLU A 208 -11.58 1.31 -12.90
C GLU A 208 -10.58 0.59 -13.81
N GLY A 209 -11.05 0.20 -15.00
CA GLY A 209 -10.23 -0.58 -15.93
C GLY A 209 -9.93 -1.98 -15.39
N ASN A 210 -8.65 -2.25 -15.11
CA ASN A 210 -8.15 -3.53 -14.58
C ASN A 210 -7.83 -3.47 -13.08
N LYS A 211 -8.24 -2.41 -12.40
CA LYS A 211 -8.01 -2.17 -10.98
C LYS A 211 -9.35 -2.15 -10.25
N THR A 212 -9.47 -2.90 -9.16
CA THR A 212 -10.63 -2.83 -8.25
C THR A 212 -10.16 -2.44 -6.86
N THR A 213 -10.63 -1.31 -6.34
CA THR A 213 -10.43 -0.91 -4.94
C THR A 213 -11.69 -1.29 -4.16
N LEU A 214 -11.54 -1.83 -2.96
CA LEU A 214 -12.65 -2.21 -2.08
C LEU A 214 -12.40 -1.78 -0.64
N VAL A 215 -13.49 -1.53 0.07
CA VAL A 215 -13.55 -1.18 1.49
C VAL A 215 -14.63 -2.04 2.15
N VAL A 216 -14.27 -2.71 3.23
CA VAL A 216 -15.19 -3.49 4.09
C VAL A 216 -15.01 -3.03 5.53
N VAL A 217 -16.07 -2.54 6.15
CA VAL A 217 -16.08 -1.90 7.47
C VAL A 217 -16.87 -2.79 8.43
N VAL A 218 -16.26 -3.16 9.56
CA VAL A 218 -16.79 -4.09 10.56
C VAL A 218 -17.32 -5.38 9.90
N PRO A 219 -16.45 -6.21 9.30
CA PRO A 219 -16.85 -7.53 8.80
C PRO A 219 -17.31 -8.42 9.96
N GLU A 220 -18.40 -9.18 9.76
CA GLU A 220 -18.94 -10.11 10.76
C GLU A 220 -18.57 -11.58 10.48
N ASN A 221 -18.06 -11.88 9.28
CA ASN A 221 -17.64 -13.21 8.84
C ASN A 221 -16.26 -13.18 8.17
N ASP A 222 -15.63 -14.35 8.07
CA ASP A 222 -14.28 -14.48 7.48
C ASP A 222 -14.27 -14.23 5.97
N GLU A 223 -15.36 -14.55 5.25
CA GLU A 223 -15.45 -14.30 3.80
C GLU A 223 -15.67 -12.81 3.53
N ILE A 224 -14.73 -12.19 2.81
CA ILE A 224 -14.77 -10.77 2.46
C ILE A 224 -15.41 -10.57 1.08
N PHE A 225 -15.09 -11.46 0.13
CA PHE A 225 -15.74 -11.50 -1.17
C PHE A 225 -15.63 -12.86 -1.83
N SER A 226 -16.63 -13.16 -2.67
CA SER A 226 -16.53 -14.20 -3.70
C SER A 226 -16.10 -13.60 -5.03
N TYR A 227 -15.46 -14.41 -5.88
CA TYR A 227 -14.95 -13.93 -7.15
C TYR A 227 -14.92 -15.01 -8.26
N THR A 228 -14.78 -14.54 -9.49
CA THR A 228 -14.40 -15.37 -10.64
C THR A 228 -13.28 -14.68 -11.42
N GLY A 229 -12.44 -15.45 -12.11
CA GLY A 229 -11.31 -14.92 -12.88
C GLY A 229 -10.06 -14.69 -12.01
N ASP A 230 -8.94 -14.41 -12.68
CA ASP A 230 -7.66 -14.22 -12.01
C ASP A 230 -7.48 -12.77 -11.52
N PHE A 231 -6.85 -12.63 -10.35
CA PHE A 231 -6.49 -11.34 -9.77
C PHE A 231 -5.26 -11.46 -8.86
N GLU A 232 -4.58 -10.33 -8.67
CA GLU A 232 -3.48 -10.09 -7.74
C GLU A 232 -3.87 -9.00 -6.75
N VAL A 233 -3.54 -9.17 -5.46
CA VAL A 233 -3.69 -8.11 -4.46
C VAL A 233 -2.42 -7.27 -4.47
N THR A 234 -2.53 -5.99 -4.83
CA THR A 234 -1.36 -5.08 -4.88
C THR A 234 -1.21 -4.24 -3.62
N GLU A 235 -2.31 -3.94 -2.94
CA GLU A 235 -2.32 -3.20 -1.68
C GLU A 235 -3.39 -3.79 -0.75
N MET A 236 -3.08 -3.87 0.53
CA MET A 236 -4.02 -4.32 1.55
C MET A 236 -3.70 -3.65 2.88
N ILE A 237 -4.72 -3.11 3.52
CA ILE A 237 -4.67 -2.59 4.88
C ILE A 237 -5.81 -3.27 5.64
N ILE A 238 -5.47 -3.93 6.74
CA ILE A 238 -6.44 -4.48 7.69
C ILE A 238 -6.26 -3.70 8.99
N ALA A 239 -7.34 -3.14 9.53
CA ALA A 239 -7.33 -2.34 10.74
C ALA A 239 -8.16 -3.02 11.83
N ASN A 240 -7.65 -3.02 13.07
CA ASN A 240 -8.44 -3.30 14.28
C ASN A 240 -9.13 -2.00 14.72
N SER A 241 -9.53 -1.82 15.98
CA SER A 241 -10.14 -0.56 16.41
C SER A 241 -9.18 0.64 16.48
N SER A 242 -7.86 0.49 16.41
CA SER A 242 -6.93 1.61 16.66
C SER A 242 -5.69 1.65 15.77
N SER A 243 -5.34 0.55 15.11
CA SER A 243 -4.12 0.44 14.33
C SER A 243 -4.27 -0.57 13.19
N GLU A 244 -3.30 -0.55 12.29
CA GLU A 244 -3.11 -1.62 11.31
C GLU A 244 -2.78 -2.95 12.02
N VAL A 245 -3.30 -4.04 11.45
CA VAL A 245 -3.13 -5.41 11.88
C VAL A 245 -2.08 -6.07 11.00
N THR A 246 -1.16 -6.80 11.61
CA THR A 246 -0.15 -7.56 10.85
C THR A 246 -0.82 -8.61 9.98
N VAL A 247 -0.64 -8.53 8.67
CA VAL A 247 -1.20 -9.51 7.74
C VAL A 247 -0.18 -10.59 7.44
N ASN A 248 -0.51 -11.83 7.81
CA ASN A 248 0.25 -13.01 7.44
C ASN A 248 -0.37 -13.59 6.17
N THR A 249 0.35 -13.50 5.05
CA THR A 249 0.01 -14.28 3.86
C THR A 249 0.52 -15.71 4.07
N PRO A 250 -0.32 -16.74 3.96
CA PRO A 250 0.14 -18.11 3.98
C PRO A 250 1.18 -18.25 2.87
N THR A 251 2.39 -18.66 3.22
CA THR A 251 3.35 -19.12 2.23
C THR A 251 2.65 -20.20 1.40
N ALA A 252 2.68 -20.09 0.08
CA ALA A 252 1.92 -21.00 -0.77
C ALA A 252 2.26 -22.47 -0.46
N PHE A 253 1.26 -23.36 -0.56
CA PHE A 253 1.50 -24.81 -0.47
C PHE A 253 2.60 -25.20 -1.46
N GLY A 254 3.67 -25.82 -0.97
CA GLY A 254 4.86 -25.97 -1.77
C GLY A 254 5.89 -26.92 -1.21
N LEU A 255 6.75 -27.38 -2.11
CA LEU A 255 7.95 -28.14 -1.77
C LEU A 255 9.18 -27.26 -1.98
N SER A 256 10.11 -27.28 -1.02
CA SER A 256 11.40 -26.63 -1.17
C SER A 256 12.28 -27.33 -2.21
N ALA A 257 13.41 -26.70 -2.54
CA ALA A 257 14.54 -27.41 -3.14
C ALA A 257 14.93 -28.61 -2.25
N ALA A 258 15.15 -29.76 -2.88
CA ALA A 258 15.70 -30.92 -2.20
C ALA A 258 17.19 -30.70 -1.90
N TYR A 259 17.64 -31.02 -0.69
CA TYR A 259 19.05 -30.93 -0.32
C TYR A 259 19.53 -32.18 0.44
N PRO A 260 20.63 -32.81 0.00
CA PRO A 260 21.37 -32.53 -1.23
C PRO A 260 20.57 -32.90 -2.51
N ASN A 261 20.89 -32.32 -3.65
CA ASN A 261 20.40 -32.73 -4.98
C ASN A 261 21.43 -32.29 -6.05
N PRO A 262 22.15 -33.20 -6.73
CA PRO A 262 22.03 -34.65 -6.69
C PRO A 262 22.37 -35.26 -5.32
N PHE A 263 21.82 -36.43 -5.01
CA PHE A 263 21.93 -37.03 -3.68
C PHE A 263 22.37 -38.50 -3.69
N ASN A 264 22.89 -38.99 -2.55
CA ASN A 264 23.27 -40.39 -2.33
C ASN A 264 23.35 -40.75 -0.83
N PRO A 265 22.59 -41.74 -0.30
CA PRO A 265 21.34 -42.26 -0.84
C PRO A 265 20.11 -41.46 -0.35
N SER A 266 20.30 -40.39 0.43
CA SER A 266 19.20 -39.63 1.03
C SER A 266 19.20 -38.14 0.67
N THR A 267 18.00 -37.56 0.60
CA THR A 267 17.76 -36.12 0.44
C THR A 267 16.60 -35.68 1.34
N SER A 268 16.58 -34.40 1.71
CA SER A 268 15.53 -33.79 2.51
C SER A 268 14.82 -32.69 1.72
N ILE A 269 13.51 -32.60 1.91
CA ILE A 269 12.62 -31.64 1.24
C ILE A 269 11.66 -31.10 2.29
N SER A 270 11.55 -29.77 2.40
CA SER A 270 10.54 -29.14 3.24
C SER A 270 9.23 -29.01 2.47
N LEU A 271 8.15 -29.44 3.08
CA LEU A 271 6.78 -29.19 2.65
C LEU A 271 6.22 -28.05 3.50
N HIS A 272 5.69 -27.02 2.86
CA HIS A 272 4.91 -26.00 3.53
C HIS A 272 3.42 -26.29 3.38
N VAL A 273 2.69 -26.34 4.49
CA VAL A 273 1.24 -26.53 4.55
C VAL A 273 0.61 -25.22 5.07
N PRO A 274 -0.10 -24.45 4.23
CA PRO A 274 -0.60 -23.13 4.59
C PRO A 274 -1.81 -23.17 5.54
N MET A 275 -2.54 -24.28 5.58
CA MET A 275 -3.70 -24.50 6.45
C MET A 275 -3.92 -26.00 6.68
N GLU A 276 -4.70 -26.36 7.70
CA GLU A 276 -5.04 -27.76 7.93
C GLU A 276 -5.69 -28.40 6.69
N SER A 277 -5.06 -29.44 6.14
CA SER A 277 -5.54 -30.09 4.92
C SER A 277 -5.12 -31.55 4.87
N ASP A 278 -5.86 -32.37 4.13
CA ASP A 278 -5.45 -33.75 3.82
C ASP A 278 -4.34 -33.70 2.75
N VAL A 279 -3.10 -33.99 3.17
CA VAL A 279 -1.91 -33.87 2.34
C VAL A 279 -1.38 -35.26 2.00
N SER A 280 -0.98 -35.46 0.74
CA SER A 280 -0.21 -36.63 0.33
C SER A 280 1.08 -36.22 -0.35
N VAL A 281 2.22 -36.74 0.11
CA VAL A 281 3.53 -36.55 -0.52
C VAL A 281 4.12 -37.88 -0.92
N GLN A 282 4.34 -38.06 -2.21
CA GLN A 282 4.74 -39.33 -2.81
C GLN A 282 5.90 -39.14 -3.79
N VAL A 283 6.73 -40.17 -3.94
CA VAL A 283 7.85 -40.20 -4.87
C VAL A 283 7.50 -41.09 -6.06
N TYR A 284 7.76 -40.62 -7.26
CA TYR A 284 7.49 -41.29 -8.53
C TYR A 284 8.75 -41.42 -9.38
N ASP A 285 8.83 -42.48 -10.18
CA ASP A 285 9.79 -42.55 -11.28
C ASP A 285 9.25 -41.88 -12.55
N LEU A 286 10.09 -41.78 -13.59
CA LEU A 286 9.71 -41.17 -14.88
C LEU A 286 8.62 -41.91 -15.66
N SER A 287 8.32 -43.15 -15.30
CA SER A 287 7.21 -43.90 -15.89
C SER A 287 5.88 -43.61 -15.19
N GLY A 288 5.88 -42.75 -14.16
CA GLY A 288 4.69 -42.43 -13.36
C GLY A 288 4.37 -43.50 -12.32
N ARG A 289 5.28 -44.45 -12.07
CA ARG A 289 5.08 -45.46 -11.02
C ARG A 289 5.43 -44.86 -9.66
N MET A 290 4.49 -44.94 -8.71
CA MET A 290 4.72 -44.56 -7.32
C MET A 290 5.71 -45.52 -6.67
N ILE A 291 6.77 -44.95 -6.10
CA ILE A 291 7.90 -45.65 -5.49
C ILE A 291 7.81 -45.63 -3.96
N SER A 292 7.39 -44.50 -3.38
CA SER A 292 7.32 -44.33 -1.92
C SER A 292 6.29 -43.27 -1.54
N THR A 293 5.75 -43.37 -0.33
CA THR A 293 4.95 -42.31 0.31
C THR A 293 5.76 -41.74 1.47
N LEU A 294 5.97 -40.42 1.49
CA LEU A 294 6.75 -39.71 2.51
C LEU A 294 5.85 -39.17 3.63
N LEU A 295 4.64 -38.76 3.29
CA LEU A 295 3.64 -38.22 4.20
C LEU A 295 2.24 -38.48 3.62
N SER A 296 1.26 -38.78 4.48
CA SER A 296 -0.14 -38.94 4.07
C SER A 296 -1.08 -38.68 5.25
N GLY A 297 -2.18 -37.97 4.99
CA GLY A 297 -3.24 -37.69 5.95
C GLY A 297 -3.34 -36.21 6.30
N VAL A 298 -4.31 -35.87 7.15
CA VAL A 298 -4.54 -34.50 7.64
C VAL A 298 -3.32 -33.96 8.37
N GLN A 299 -2.77 -32.87 7.87
CA GLN A 299 -1.68 -32.11 8.48
C GLN A 299 -2.19 -30.74 8.90
N ALA A 300 -1.77 -30.28 10.08
CA ALA A 300 -1.99 -28.90 10.50
C ALA A 300 -1.15 -27.92 9.64
N GLN A 301 -1.41 -26.63 9.80
CA GLN A 301 -0.57 -25.58 9.24
C GLN A 301 0.87 -25.70 9.76
N GLY A 302 1.86 -25.55 8.87
CA GLY A 302 3.27 -25.50 9.23
C GLY A 302 4.22 -26.10 8.20
N ASP A 303 5.51 -26.12 8.56
CA ASP A 303 6.58 -26.70 7.75
C ASP A 303 6.93 -28.12 8.21
N TYR A 304 7.00 -29.04 7.26
CA TYR A 304 7.29 -30.45 7.48
C TYR A 304 8.56 -30.85 6.73
N ASN A 305 9.58 -31.31 7.44
CA ASN A 305 10.80 -31.80 6.81
C ASN A 305 10.68 -33.29 6.45
N LEU A 306 10.66 -33.60 5.16
CA LEU A 306 10.49 -34.93 4.62
C LEU A 306 11.84 -35.48 4.15
N THR A 307 12.24 -36.64 4.65
CA THR A 307 13.47 -37.31 4.20
C THR A 307 13.12 -38.50 3.31
N TRP A 308 13.70 -38.54 2.11
CA TRP A 308 13.65 -39.74 1.27
C TRP A 308 14.98 -40.47 1.28
N ASN A 309 14.96 -41.75 1.65
CA ASN A 309 16.10 -42.66 1.52
C ASN A 309 15.87 -43.62 0.35
N ALA A 310 16.70 -43.48 -0.69
CA ALA A 310 16.59 -44.21 -1.95
C ALA A 310 17.64 -45.32 -2.09
N GLN A 311 18.14 -45.88 -0.99
CA GLN A 311 19.18 -46.91 -0.98
C GLN A 311 18.86 -48.11 -1.89
N GLU A 312 17.60 -48.52 -1.98
CA GLU A 312 17.13 -49.64 -2.79
C GLU A 312 16.77 -49.27 -4.24
N GLN A 313 16.86 -48.00 -4.61
CA GLN A 313 16.45 -47.50 -5.93
C GLN A 313 17.63 -47.38 -6.91
N ALA A 314 17.36 -47.41 -8.21
CA ALA A 314 18.40 -47.25 -9.24
C ALA A 314 18.78 -45.77 -9.42
N SER A 315 20.03 -45.48 -9.76
CA SER A 315 20.44 -44.11 -10.15
C SER A 315 19.54 -43.59 -11.26
N GLY A 316 19.09 -42.34 -11.14
CA GLY A 316 18.11 -41.78 -12.06
C GLY A 316 17.35 -40.59 -11.51
N MET A 317 16.45 -40.06 -12.35
CA MET A 317 15.56 -38.95 -11.99
C MET A 317 14.28 -39.46 -11.35
N TYR A 318 13.83 -38.79 -10.31
CA TYR A 318 12.56 -39.03 -9.62
C TYR A 318 11.81 -37.71 -9.42
N LEU A 319 10.50 -37.81 -9.22
CA LEU A 319 9.62 -36.68 -8.92
C LEU A 319 9.00 -36.87 -7.54
N VAL A 320 9.12 -35.87 -6.68
CA VAL A 320 8.37 -35.79 -5.42
C VAL A 320 7.15 -34.93 -5.68
N ARG A 321 5.96 -35.49 -5.51
CA ARG A 321 4.68 -34.81 -5.74
C ARG A 321 3.97 -34.69 -4.40
N ALA A 322 3.68 -33.46 -4.00
CA ALA A 322 2.81 -33.13 -2.89
C ALA A 322 1.46 -32.67 -3.44
N GLU A 323 0.38 -33.13 -2.84
CA GLU A 323 -0.99 -32.86 -3.29
C GLU A 323 -1.92 -32.64 -2.09
N THR A 324 -2.84 -31.69 -2.24
CA THR A 324 -4.03 -31.46 -1.41
C THR A 324 -5.24 -31.32 -2.31
N ALA A 325 -6.43 -31.07 -1.74
CA ALA A 325 -7.68 -30.95 -2.49
C ALA A 325 -7.66 -29.88 -3.61
N GLY A 326 -6.82 -28.83 -3.51
CA GLY A 326 -6.75 -27.75 -4.49
C GLY A 326 -5.34 -27.43 -5.03
N SER A 327 -4.28 -28.01 -4.44
CA SER A 327 -2.90 -27.63 -4.78
C SER A 327 -2.03 -28.84 -5.06
N VAL A 328 -1.16 -28.72 -6.07
CA VAL A 328 -0.15 -29.72 -6.40
C VAL A 328 1.20 -29.05 -6.53
N ALA A 329 2.20 -29.54 -5.78
CA ALA A 329 3.59 -29.12 -5.89
C ALA A 329 4.45 -30.31 -6.33
N VAL A 330 5.37 -30.08 -7.27
CA VAL A 330 6.26 -31.13 -7.79
C VAL A 330 7.72 -30.69 -7.70
N GLN A 331 8.57 -31.53 -7.14
CA GLN A 331 10.01 -31.34 -7.07
C GLN A 331 10.75 -32.46 -7.81
N LYS A 332 11.70 -32.10 -8.67
CA LYS A 332 12.54 -33.04 -9.40
C LYS A 332 13.86 -33.28 -8.66
N ILE A 333 14.21 -34.55 -8.47
CA ILE A 333 15.42 -34.97 -7.75
C ILE A 333 16.23 -35.99 -8.55
N LEU A 334 17.56 -35.98 -8.36
CA LEU A 334 18.50 -36.85 -9.07
C LEU A 334 19.30 -37.70 -8.08
N LEU A 335 19.10 -39.03 -8.14
CA LEU A 335 19.88 -40.01 -7.38
C LEU A 335 21.14 -40.39 -8.16
N LEU A 336 22.31 -40.30 -7.53
CA LEU A 336 23.59 -40.77 -8.07
C LEU A 336 24.21 -41.81 -7.13
N LYS A 337 24.39 -43.04 -7.60
CA LYS A 337 25.19 -44.07 -6.89
C LYS A 337 26.63 -44.08 -7.36
#